data_AF-A0A936ATS8-F1
#
_entry.id   AF-A0A936ATS8-F1
#
_cell.length_a   1.000
_cell.length_b   1.000
_cell.length_c   1.000
_cell.angle_alpha   90.00
_cell.angle_beta   90.00
_cell.angle_gamma   90.00
#
_symmetry.space_group_name_H-M   'P 1'
#
loop_
_entity.id
_entity.type
_entity.pdbx_description
1 polymer ?
#
loop_
_entity_poly.entity_id
_entity_poly.type
_entity_poly.pdbx_seq_one_letter_code
_entity_poly.pdbx_strand_id
1 'polypeptide(L)'
;MAKPDVTSRKDIEIIVNTFYEKVKLDTEIGFMFSHVDWDKHLPVMYDFWDNVMFHTGHYSGNPMAKHMMAHSGNPMNTGHFKHWLKLFSETLDGLYAGKNTELLKERAKNIAMIMQIKILGDPIS
;
A
#
# COMPACT_ATOMS: atom_id res chain seq x y z
N MET A 1 -21.64 -8.37 14.73
CA MET A 1 -20.87 -9.59 14.42
C MET A 1 -19.39 -9.23 14.43
N ALA A 2 -18.50 -10.14 14.81
CA ALA A 2 -17.05 -9.91 14.74
C ALA A 2 -16.59 -9.85 13.27
N LYS A 3 -15.59 -9.00 12.98
CA LYS A 3 -15.00 -8.92 11.63
C LYS A 3 -14.19 -10.19 11.34
N PRO A 4 -14.18 -10.69 10.09
CA PRO A 4 -13.36 -11.83 9.70
C PRO A 4 -11.87 -11.44 9.63
N ASP A 5 -10.98 -12.42 9.65
CA ASP A 5 -9.56 -12.20 9.34
C ASP A 5 -9.30 -12.32 7.83
N VAL A 6 -8.15 -11.82 7.36
CA VAL A 6 -7.73 -11.91 5.95
C VAL A 6 -7.25 -13.33 5.65
N THR A 7 -7.87 -14.03 4.70
CA THR A 7 -7.57 -15.45 4.46
C THR A 7 -7.40 -15.84 3.00
N SER A 8 -7.72 -14.94 2.07
CA SER A 8 -7.74 -15.25 0.65
C SER A 8 -7.32 -14.09 -0.25
N ARG A 9 -6.97 -14.40 -1.49
CA ARG A 9 -6.77 -13.41 -2.55
C ARG A 9 -7.99 -12.50 -2.75
N LYS A 10 -9.21 -13.06 -2.62
CA LYS A 10 -10.44 -12.28 -2.72
C LYS A 10 -10.52 -11.19 -1.65
N ASP A 11 -10.05 -11.48 -0.43
CA ASP A 11 -9.95 -10.47 0.62
C ASP A 11 -8.95 -9.38 0.27
N ILE A 12 -7.80 -9.75 -0.32
CA ILE A 12 -6.81 -8.78 -0.80
C ILE A 12 -7.40 -7.86 -1.88
N GLU A 13 -8.14 -8.40 -2.85
CA GLU A 13 -8.79 -7.59 -3.88
C GLU A 13 -9.78 -6.57 -3.28
N ILE A 14 -10.58 -6.99 -2.28
CA ILE A 14 -11.49 -6.10 -1.55
C ILE A 14 -10.70 -5.00 -0.83
N ILE A 15 -9.66 -5.36 -0.07
CA ILE A 15 -8.82 -4.41 0.67
C ILE A 15 -8.20 -3.39 -0.28
N VAL A 16 -7.58 -3.86 -1.37
CA VAL A 16 -6.88 -2.99 -2.33
C VAL A 16 -7.86 -2.05 -3.02
N ASN A 17 -9.03 -2.54 -3.43
CA ASN A 17 -10.06 -1.71 -4.04
C ASN A 17 -10.56 -0.63 -3.09
N THR A 18 -11.00 -1.01 -1.90
CA THR A 18 -11.49 -0.04 -0.89
C THR A 18 -10.40 0.96 -0.50
N PHE A 19 -9.15 0.50 -0.38
CA PHE A 19 -8.03 1.37 -0.06
C PHE A 19 -7.80 2.42 -1.16
N TYR A 20 -7.72 2.00 -2.43
CA TYR A 20 -7.47 2.95 -3.51
C TYR A 20 -8.66 3.84 -3.84
N GLU A 21 -9.90 3.43 -3.56
CA GLU A 21 -11.06 4.32 -3.57
C GLU A 21 -10.89 5.49 -2.58
N LYS A 22 -10.40 5.20 -1.36
CA LYS A 22 -10.08 6.26 -0.39
C LYS A 22 -8.93 7.15 -0.88
N VAL A 23 -7.84 6.55 -1.36
CA VAL A 23 -6.68 7.31 -1.88
C VAL A 23 -7.07 8.24 -3.02
N LYS A 24 -7.93 7.80 -3.95
CA LYS A 24 -8.41 8.64 -5.07
C LYS A 24 -9.11 9.92 -4.62
N LEU A 25 -9.79 9.86 -3.48
CA LEU A 25 -10.56 10.98 -2.91
C LEU A 25 -9.78 11.77 -1.87
N ASP A 26 -8.57 11.31 -1.52
CA ASP A 26 -7.79 11.88 -0.44
C ASP A 26 -7.11 13.20 -0.85
N THR A 27 -7.27 14.23 -0.04
CA THR A 27 -6.77 15.58 -0.34
C THR A 27 -5.26 15.73 -0.11
N GLU A 28 -4.63 14.84 0.67
CA GLU A 28 -3.20 14.94 0.98
C GLU A 28 -2.34 14.13 0.01
N ILE A 29 -2.77 12.94 -0.41
CA ILE A 29 -1.96 12.08 -1.28
C ILE A 29 -2.64 11.72 -2.61
N GLY A 30 -3.94 11.98 -2.77
CA GLY A 30 -4.67 11.59 -3.99
C GLY A 30 -4.08 12.20 -5.26
N PHE A 31 -3.57 13.43 -5.17
CA PHE A 31 -2.91 14.11 -6.31
C PHE A 31 -1.68 13.35 -6.84
N MET A 32 -1.01 12.56 -6.00
CA MET A 32 0.13 11.72 -6.40
C MET A 32 -0.28 10.60 -7.36
N PHE A 33 -1.55 10.19 -7.32
CA PHE A 33 -2.08 9.10 -8.13
C PHE A 33 -2.88 9.60 -9.36
N SER A 34 -2.87 10.91 -9.62
CA SER A 34 -3.64 11.53 -10.73
C SER A 34 -3.25 11.03 -12.13
N HIS A 35 -2.06 10.46 -12.30
CA HIS A 35 -1.53 9.94 -13.55
C HIS A 35 -1.65 8.41 -13.69
N VAL A 36 -2.25 7.73 -12.71
CA VAL A 36 -2.32 6.27 -12.66
C VAL A 36 -3.44 5.75 -13.56
N ASP A 37 -3.10 4.79 -14.41
CA ASP A 37 -4.05 3.95 -15.14
C ASP A 37 -4.56 2.85 -14.19
N TRP A 38 -5.75 3.05 -13.63
CA TRP A 38 -6.29 2.19 -12.58
C TRP A 38 -6.60 0.76 -13.04
N ASP A 39 -7.00 0.58 -14.30
CA ASP A 39 -7.30 -0.75 -14.86
C ASP A 39 -6.04 -1.61 -14.96
N LYS A 40 -4.88 -0.98 -15.16
CA LYS A 40 -3.57 -1.66 -15.13
C LYS A 40 -2.96 -1.74 -13.74
N HIS A 41 -3.19 -0.73 -12.90
CA HIS A 41 -2.55 -0.63 -11.59
C HIS A 41 -3.15 -1.62 -10.57
N LEU A 42 -4.48 -1.75 -10.54
CA LEU A 42 -5.15 -2.57 -9.53
C LEU A 42 -4.75 -4.06 -9.59
N PRO A 43 -4.71 -4.73 -10.77
CA PRO A 43 -4.24 -6.11 -10.86
C PRO A 43 -2.83 -6.32 -10.29
N VAL A 44 -1.90 -5.40 -10.57
CA VAL A 44 -0.53 -5.44 -10.05
C VAL A 44 -0.52 -5.32 -8.53
N MET A 45 -1.38 -4.47 -7.96
CA MET A 45 -1.49 -4.30 -6.52
C MET A 45 -2.14 -5.51 -5.83
N TYR A 46 -3.06 -6.20 -6.50
CA TYR A 46 -3.57 -7.48 -6.00
C TYR A 46 -2.45 -8.50 -5.90
N ASP A 47 -1.68 -8.69 -6.97
CA ASP A 47 -0.54 -9.62 -6.98
C ASP A 47 0.52 -9.25 -5.95
N PHE A 48 0.82 -7.96 -5.80
CA PHE A 48 1.76 -7.46 -4.81
C PHE A 48 1.33 -7.83 -3.39
N TRP A 49 0.11 -7.46 -2.99
CA TRP A 49 -0.36 -7.68 -1.61
C TRP A 49 -0.67 -9.15 -1.33
N ASP A 50 -1.13 -9.90 -2.32
CA ASP A 50 -1.31 -11.36 -2.25
C ASP A 50 0.04 -12.05 -2.03
N ASN A 51 1.08 -11.63 -2.75
CA ASN A 51 2.43 -12.13 -2.54
C ASN A 51 3.03 -11.68 -1.19
N VAL A 52 2.82 -10.43 -0.78
CA VAL A 52 3.25 -9.93 0.54
C VAL A 52 2.59 -10.72 1.65
N MET A 53 1.32 -11.11 1.51
CA MET A 53 0.58 -11.82 2.55
C MET A 53 0.87 -13.32 2.55
N PHE A 54 0.76 -13.97 1.40
CA PHE A 54 0.73 -15.43 1.26
C PHE A 54 1.93 -16.03 0.53
N HIS A 55 2.90 -15.22 0.09
CA HIS A 55 4.11 -15.65 -0.62
C HIS A 55 3.81 -16.45 -1.91
N THR A 56 2.80 -16.01 -2.66
CA THR A 56 2.30 -16.72 -3.86
C THR A 56 3.29 -16.77 -5.01
N GLY A 57 4.28 -15.86 -5.06
CA GLY A 57 5.25 -15.78 -6.15
C GLY A 57 4.73 -15.13 -7.43
N HIS A 58 3.48 -14.66 -7.45
CA HIS A 58 2.85 -14.05 -8.63
C HIS A 58 3.32 -12.60 -8.91
N TYR A 59 4.00 -11.97 -7.96
CA TYR A 59 4.52 -10.61 -8.13
C TYR A 59 6.01 -10.61 -8.47
N SER A 60 6.36 -10.09 -9.64
CA SER A 60 7.75 -9.96 -10.13
C SER A 60 8.20 -8.51 -10.35
N GLY A 61 7.45 -7.54 -9.84
CA GLY A 61 7.74 -6.12 -10.05
C GLY A 61 8.88 -5.59 -9.17
N ASN A 62 9.41 -4.41 -9.54
CA ASN A 62 10.36 -3.67 -8.72
C ASN A 62 9.67 -2.41 -8.15
N PRO A 63 9.02 -2.50 -6.97
CA PRO A 63 8.24 -1.40 -6.44
C PRO A 63 9.15 -0.22 -6.07
N MET A 64 10.38 -0.47 -5.61
CA MET A 64 11.32 0.59 -5.24
C MET A 64 11.64 1.51 -6.43
N ALA A 65 12.00 0.93 -7.58
CA ALA A 65 12.32 1.72 -8.78
C ALA A 65 11.15 2.60 -9.23
N LYS A 66 9.91 2.10 -9.11
CA LYS A 66 8.70 2.87 -9.45
C LYS A 66 8.48 4.04 -8.51
N HIS A 67 8.68 3.85 -7.20
CA HIS A 67 8.51 4.91 -6.22
C HIS A 67 9.64 5.95 -6.30
N MET A 68 10.88 5.56 -6.64
CA MET A 68 11.97 6.52 -6.94
C MET A 68 11.61 7.41 -8.12
N MET A 69 11.10 6.83 -9.22
CA MET A 69 10.66 7.58 -10.39
C MET A 69 9.49 8.51 -10.05
N ALA A 70 8.52 8.04 -9.27
CA ALA A 70 7.41 8.87 -8.79
C ALA A 70 7.91 10.06 -7.96
N HIS A 71 8.89 9.84 -7.06
CA HIS A 71 9.49 10.90 -6.26
C HIS A 71 10.16 11.98 -7.13
N SER A 72 10.87 11.60 -8.19
CA SER A 72 11.51 12.54 -9.10
C SER A 72 10.50 13.45 -9.83
N GLY A 73 9.29 12.95 -10.12
CA GLY A 73 8.23 13.75 -10.75
C GLY A 73 7.39 14.54 -9.74
N ASN A 74 7.09 13.94 -8.59
CA ASN A 74 6.30 14.52 -7.52
C ASN A 74 6.93 14.18 -6.16
N PRO A 75 7.70 15.11 -5.56
CA PRO A 75 8.47 14.84 -4.36
C PRO A 75 7.61 14.36 -3.19
N MET A 76 7.85 13.11 -2.80
CA MET A 76 7.31 12.54 -1.57
C MET A 76 8.06 13.08 -0.34
N ASN A 77 7.41 13.01 0.83
CA ASN A 77 8.00 13.32 2.11
C ASN A 77 7.47 12.32 3.16
N THR A 78 8.04 12.34 4.36
CA THR A 78 7.64 11.44 5.46
C THR A 78 6.14 11.53 5.80
N GLY A 79 5.52 12.70 5.65
CA GLY A 79 4.09 12.91 5.87
C GLY A 79 3.24 12.07 4.91
N HIS A 80 3.59 12.06 3.62
CA HIS A 80 2.87 11.27 2.62
C HIS A 80 2.90 9.75 2.93
N PHE A 81 4.04 9.21 3.37
CA PHE A 81 4.12 7.80 3.79
C PHE A 81 3.26 7.51 5.02
N LYS A 82 3.31 8.40 6.02
CA LYS A 82 2.47 8.28 7.23
C LYS A 82 0.99 8.30 6.89
N HIS A 83 0.58 9.18 5.99
CA HIS A 83 -0.82 9.30 5.57
C HIS A 83 -1.30 8.09 4.77
N TRP A 84 -0.47 7.59 3.84
CA TRP A 84 -0.73 6.36 3.12
C TRP A 84 -0.95 5.17 4.09
N LEU A 85 -0.06 5.02 5.09
CA LEU A 85 -0.17 3.97 6.11
C LEU A 85 -1.43 4.12 6.98
N LYS A 86 -1.81 5.35 7.32
CA LYS A 86 -3.05 5.64 8.05
C LYS A 86 -4.26 5.16 7.27
N LEU A 87 -4.39 5.58 6.01
CA LEU A 87 -5.51 5.18 5.14
C LEU A 87 -5.58 3.66 4.93
N PHE A 88 -4.42 3.01 4.78
CA PHE A 88 -4.34 1.56 4.64
C PHE A 88 -4.78 0.83 5.92
N SER A 89 -4.30 1.30 7.08
CA SER A 89 -4.67 0.73 8.38
C SER A 89 -6.15 0.92 8.67
N GLU A 90 -6.71 2.11 8.40
CA GLU A 90 -8.15 2.38 8.53
C GLU A 90 -9.01 1.54 7.58
N THR A 91 -8.46 1.13 6.44
CA THR A 91 -9.15 0.22 5.51
C THR A 91 -9.19 -1.19 6.07
N LEU A 92 -8.06 -1.69 6.55
CA LEU A 92 -7.99 -3.00 7.20
C LEU A 92 -8.88 -3.04 8.44
N ASP A 93 -8.77 -2.06 9.33
CA ASP A 93 -9.58 -1.94 10.54
C ASP A 93 -11.07 -1.81 10.23
N GLY A 94 -11.45 -1.22 9.10
CA GLY A 94 -12.84 -1.11 8.67
C GLY A 94 -13.45 -2.45 8.28
N LEU A 95 -12.68 -3.32 7.64
CA LEU A 95 -13.17 -4.52 6.95
C LEU A 95 -12.87 -5.84 7.69
N TYR A 96 -11.69 -5.94 8.29
CA TYR A 96 -11.13 -7.18 8.82
C TYR A 96 -10.60 -7.00 10.25
N ALA A 97 -10.43 -8.11 10.96
CA ALA A 97 -9.74 -8.18 12.25
C ALA A 97 -9.16 -9.58 12.45
N GLY A 98 -7.96 -9.66 13.03
CA GLY A 98 -7.31 -10.93 13.34
C GLY A 98 -5.81 -10.92 13.08
N LYS A 99 -5.19 -12.08 13.20
CA LYS A 99 -3.73 -12.24 13.14
C LYS A 99 -3.17 -11.84 11.77
N ASN A 100 -3.82 -12.24 10.69
CA ASN A 100 -3.37 -11.91 9.34
C ASN A 100 -3.57 -10.43 9.02
N THR A 101 -4.66 -9.83 9.53
CA THR A 101 -4.91 -8.40 9.44
C THR A 101 -3.80 -7.59 10.10
N GLU A 102 -3.41 -7.94 11.33
CA GLU A 102 -2.30 -7.26 12.02
C GLU A 102 -0.95 -7.50 11.34
N LEU A 103 -0.69 -8.72 10.86
CA LEU A 103 0.51 -9.03 10.09
C LEU A 103 0.60 -8.19 8.80
N LEU A 104 -0.53 -7.96 8.12
CA LEU A 104 -0.57 -7.16 6.90
C LEU A 104 -0.26 -5.68 7.18
N LYS A 105 -0.76 -5.12 8.30
CA LYS A 105 -0.39 -3.77 8.77
C LYS A 105 1.11 -3.66 9.07
N GLU A 106 1.66 -4.65 9.78
CA GLU A 106 3.09 -4.68 10.11
C GLU A 106 3.95 -4.72 8.85
N ARG A 107 3.61 -5.59 7.90
CA ARG A 107 4.30 -5.69 6.60
C ARG A 107 4.22 -4.38 5.81
N ALA A 108 3.06 -3.75 5.76
CA ALA A 108 2.90 -2.44 5.13
C ALA A 108 3.81 -1.38 5.75
N LYS A 109 3.87 -1.32 7.09
CA LYS A 109 4.76 -0.41 7.83
C LYS A 109 6.24 -0.66 7.50
N ASN A 110 6.68 -1.91 7.48
CA ASN A 110 8.07 -2.27 7.18
C ASN A 110 8.45 -1.91 5.73
N ILE A 111 7.56 -2.17 4.77
CA ILE A 111 7.75 -1.78 3.37
C ILE A 111 7.88 -0.25 3.25
N ALA A 112 6.94 0.49 3.86
CA ALA A 112 6.95 1.94 3.84
C ALA A 112 8.22 2.53 4.49
N MET A 113 8.68 1.96 5.60
CA MET A 113 9.93 2.37 6.25
C MET A 113 11.14 2.21 5.32
N ILE A 114 11.29 1.06 4.67
CA ILE A 114 12.39 0.80 3.74
C ILE A 114 12.31 1.74 2.52
N MET A 115 11.11 1.96 1.99
CA MET A 115 10.88 2.91 0.90
C MET A 115 11.26 4.33 1.31
N GLN A 116 10.80 4.78 2.47
CA GLN A 116 11.07 6.12 2.96
C GLN A 116 12.58 6.38 3.08
N ILE A 117 13.34 5.45 3.69
CA ILE A 117 14.80 5.55 3.83
C ILE A 117 15.48 5.64 2.47
N LYS A 118 15.10 4.78 1.52
CA LYS A 118 15.74 4.72 0.21
C LYS A 118 15.38 5.89 -0.71
N ILE A 119 14.17 6.42 -0.58
CA ILE A 119 13.65 7.48 -1.46
C ILE A 119 14.03 8.86 -0.95
N LEU A 120 13.90 9.11 0.35
CA LEU A 120 14.14 10.44 0.93
C LEU A 120 15.62 10.66 1.31
N GLY A 121 16.44 9.62 1.24
CA GLY A 121 17.80 9.63 1.79
C GLY A 121 17.81 9.33 3.28
N ASP A 122 19.00 9.07 3.81
CA ASP A 122 19.20 8.84 5.23
C ASP A 122 18.92 10.16 5.98
N PRO A 123 18.04 10.21 7.00
CA PRO A 123 17.84 11.44 7.77
C PRO A 123 19.10 11.93 8.52
N ILE A 124 20.19 11.16 8.47
CA ILE A 124 21.45 11.36 9.19
C ILE A 124 22.63 11.68 8.24
N SER A 125 22.41 11.83 6.93
CA SER A 125 23.47 12.27 5.99
C SER A 125 23.45 13.78 5.76
#